data_AF-A0A954DFK7-F1
#
_entry.id   AF-A0A954DFK7-F1
#
_cell.length_a   1.000
_cell.length_b   1.000
_cell.length_c   1.000
_cell.angle_alpha   90.00
_cell.angle_beta   90.00
_cell.angle_gamma   90.00
#
_symmetry.space_group_name_H-M   'P 1'
#
loop_
_entity.id
_entity.type
_entity.pdbx_description
1 polymer ?
#
loop_
_entity_poly.entity_id
_entity_poly.type
_entity_poly.pdbx_seq_one_letter_code
_entity_poly.pdbx_strand_id
1 'polypeptide(L)'
;MKGMERITTVRLAEALSQAAAVPNEKITEALYQQDSTGVPFPELLVEGGDISEWDLAKLVVQHFQLPFLMASNFQIDPNAVACLPEEFLFEHRMLPLHVLGTTLTVSMPVLVTHKVLQEAQQLSSKNLFPIVGLGSENLRFLYELFPSHPRDGDDRRRKQLEKRGTGQSGDSWESIFDVGDQEVLKDLGL
;
A
#
# COMPACT_ATOMS: atom_id res chain seq x y z
N MET A 1 2.43 23.72 -0.99
CA MET A 1 2.22 23.78 -2.47
C MET A 1 0.73 24.01 -2.68
N LYS A 2 0.33 25.14 -3.26
CA LYS A 2 -1.09 25.61 -3.25
C LYS A 2 -2.12 24.65 -3.87
N GLY A 3 -1.71 23.64 -4.66
CA GLY A 3 -2.60 22.66 -5.28
C GLY A 3 -2.97 21.49 -4.36
N MET A 4 -1.99 20.89 -3.67
CA MET A 4 -2.21 19.71 -2.82
C MET A 4 -2.97 20.01 -1.53
N GLU A 5 -2.85 21.22 -1.00
CA GLU A 5 -3.63 21.67 0.16
C GLU A 5 -5.15 21.72 -0.14
N ARG A 6 -5.54 21.54 -1.41
CA ARG A 6 -6.95 21.57 -1.84
C ARG A 6 -7.58 20.19 -1.95
N ILE A 7 -6.81 19.11 -2.04
CA ILE A 7 -7.40 17.78 -2.20
C ILE A 7 -7.79 17.22 -0.83
N THR A 8 -9.10 17.04 -0.64
CA THR A 8 -9.69 16.43 0.55
C THR A 8 -10.64 15.33 0.09
N THR A 9 -11.00 14.40 0.99
CA THR A 9 -11.97 13.36 0.68
C THR A 9 -13.27 13.93 0.11
N VAL A 10 -13.79 15.02 0.70
CA VAL A 10 -15.00 15.70 0.24
C VAL A 10 -14.85 16.20 -1.20
N ARG A 11 -13.76 16.91 -1.50
CA ARG A 11 -13.53 17.46 -2.84
C ARG A 11 -13.26 16.38 -3.89
N LEU A 12 -12.62 15.28 -3.48
CA LEU A 12 -12.43 14.14 -4.37
C LEU A 12 -13.76 13.48 -4.70
N ALA A 13 -14.63 13.28 -3.71
CA ALA A 13 -15.98 12.75 -3.92
C ALA A 13 -16.80 13.66 -4.86
N GLU A 14 -16.75 14.97 -4.66
CA GLU A 14 -17.39 15.96 -5.55
C GLU A 14 -16.84 15.85 -6.98
N ALA A 15 -15.52 15.76 -7.15
CA ALA A 15 -14.89 15.66 -8.47
C ALA A 15 -15.28 14.36 -9.20
N LEU A 16 -15.33 13.23 -8.48
CA LEU A 16 -15.76 11.93 -9.01
C LEU A 16 -17.22 11.97 -9.47
N SER A 17 -18.09 12.57 -8.66
CA SER A 17 -19.52 12.74 -8.97
C SER A 17 -19.74 13.64 -10.18
N GLN A 18 -19.07 14.81 -10.24
CA GLN A 18 -19.17 15.76 -11.35
C GLN A 18 -18.67 15.18 -12.68
N ALA A 19 -17.62 14.36 -12.63
CA ALA A 19 -17.09 13.69 -13.81
C ALA A 19 -17.90 12.47 -14.25
N ALA A 20 -18.92 12.06 -13.47
CA ALA A 20 -19.63 10.78 -13.62
C ALA A 20 -18.66 9.58 -13.73
N ALA A 21 -17.52 9.67 -13.05
CA ALA A 21 -16.47 8.64 -13.12
C ALA A 21 -16.83 7.41 -12.28
N VAL A 22 -17.64 7.59 -11.24
CA VAL A 22 -18.12 6.55 -10.33
C VAL A 22 -19.59 6.84 -10.00
N PRO A 23 -20.48 5.82 -9.92
CA PRO A 23 -21.86 6.01 -9.46
C PRO A 23 -21.92 6.62 -8.05
N ASN A 24 -22.88 7.52 -7.80
CA ASN A 24 -22.98 8.22 -6.52
C ASN A 24 -23.24 7.27 -5.34
N GLU A 25 -23.92 6.15 -5.59
CA GLU A 25 -24.15 5.10 -4.62
C GLU A 25 -22.84 4.49 -4.14
N LYS A 26 -21.89 4.26 -5.06
CA LYS A 26 -20.55 3.72 -4.78
C LYS A 26 -19.67 4.71 -4.04
N ILE A 27 -19.75 5.99 -4.38
CA ILE A 27 -19.08 7.06 -3.62
C ILE A 27 -19.57 7.07 -2.16
N THR A 28 -20.89 6.99 -1.95
CA THR A 28 -21.47 7.00 -0.60
C THR A 28 -21.11 5.74 0.19
N GLU A 29 -21.14 4.58 -0.46
CA GLU A 29 -20.71 3.29 0.11
C GLU A 29 -19.25 3.35 0.58
N ALA A 30 -18.33 3.83 -0.27
CA ALA A 30 -16.92 3.93 0.06
C ALA A 30 -16.64 4.95 1.18
N LEU A 31 -17.38 6.06 1.26
CA LEU A 31 -17.26 7.02 2.37
C LEU A 31 -17.68 6.39 3.71
N TYR A 32 -18.80 5.66 3.72
CA TYR A 32 -19.25 4.94 4.93
C TYR A 32 -18.26 3.85 5.35
N GLN A 33 -17.69 3.13 4.38
CA GLN A 33 -16.67 2.12 4.64
C GLN A 33 -15.37 2.76 5.19
N GLN A 34 -14.94 3.91 4.68
CA GLN A 34 -13.79 4.62 5.24
C GLN A 34 -14.02 4.97 6.72
N ASP A 35 -15.19 5.49 7.06
CA ASP A 35 -15.50 5.89 8.45
C ASP A 35 -15.55 4.69 9.41
N SER A 36 -15.96 3.51 8.93
CA SER A 36 -16.08 2.30 9.74
C SER A 36 -14.82 1.46 9.81
N THR A 37 -13.99 1.46 8.77
CA THR A 37 -12.79 0.61 8.65
C THR A 37 -11.47 1.36 8.83
N GLY A 38 -11.47 2.68 8.59
CA GLY A 38 -10.26 3.49 8.52
C GLY A 38 -9.48 3.35 7.20
N VAL A 39 -9.91 2.49 6.27
CA VAL A 39 -9.27 2.36 4.95
C VAL A 39 -9.55 3.62 4.13
N PRO A 40 -8.54 4.24 3.47
CA PRO A 40 -8.73 5.46 2.70
C PRO A 40 -9.81 5.33 1.62
N PHE A 41 -10.69 6.33 1.52
CA PHE A 41 -11.75 6.40 0.50
C PHE A 41 -11.31 6.09 -0.94
N PRO A 42 -10.19 6.64 -1.47
CA PRO A 42 -9.77 6.34 -2.84
C PRO A 42 -9.32 4.88 -3.01
N GLU A 43 -8.77 4.27 -1.97
CA GLU A 43 -8.33 2.86 -2.00
C GLU A 43 -9.54 1.93 -2.09
N LEU A 44 -10.58 2.19 -1.30
CA LEU A 44 -11.82 1.42 -1.34
C LEU A 44 -12.47 1.39 -2.73
N LEU A 45 -12.47 2.53 -3.44
CA LEU A 45 -13.02 2.61 -4.80
C LEU A 45 -12.18 1.82 -5.82
N VAL A 46 -10.86 1.82 -5.67
CA VAL A 46 -9.96 1.08 -6.56
C VAL A 46 -10.05 -0.43 -6.28
N GLU A 47 -10.02 -0.84 -5.01
CA GLU A 47 -10.16 -2.24 -4.60
C GLU A 47 -11.54 -2.82 -4.93
N GLY A 48 -12.60 -2.00 -4.84
CA GLY A 48 -13.95 -2.35 -5.24
C GLY A 48 -14.14 -2.48 -6.76
N GLY A 49 -13.17 -2.02 -7.55
CA GLY A 49 -13.24 -2.00 -9.02
C GLY A 49 -14.19 -0.93 -9.57
N ASP A 50 -14.60 0.03 -8.74
CA ASP A 50 -15.50 1.12 -9.14
C ASP A 50 -14.79 2.14 -10.04
N ILE A 51 -13.47 2.28 -9.90
CA ILE A 51 -12.60 3.07 -10.76
C ILE A 51 -11.20 2.45 -10.82
N SER A 52 -10.52 2.55 -11.97
CA SER A 52 -9.12 2.14 -12.05
C SER A 52 -8.22 3.16 -11.32
N GLU A 53 -7.10 2.70 -10.75
CA GLU A 53 -6.13 3.61 -10.11
C GLU A 53 -5.63 4.67 -11.10
N TRP A 54 -5.48 4.30 -12.37
CA TRP A 54 -5.04 5.22 -13.41
C TRP A 54 -6.10 6.30 -13.70
N ASP A 55 -7.36 5.92 -13.91
CA ASP A 55 -8.42 6.89 -14.18
C ASP A 55 -8.65 7.83 -13.00
N LEU A 56 -8.53 7.31 -11.77
CA LEU A 56 -8.57 8.10 -10.55
C LEU A 56 -7.43 9.13 -10.51
N ALA A 57 -6.19 8.72 -10.74
CA ALA A 57 -5.03 9.61 -10.76
C ALA A 57 -5.15 10.68 -11.86
N LYS A 58 -5.59 10.28 -13.05
CA LYS A 58 -5.83 11.19 -14.18
C LYS A 58 -6.88 12.24 -13.84
N LEU A 59 -8.02 11.83 -13.27
CA LEU A 59 -9.09 12.74 -12.85
C LEU A 59 -8.55 13.76 -11.82
N VAL A 60 -7.83 13.29 -10.81
CA VAL A 60 -7.25 14.13 -9.77
C VAL A 60 -6.28 15.16 -10.34
N VAL A 61 -5.35 14.71 -11.19
CA VAL A 61 -4.35 15.56 -11.82
C VAL A 61 -4.99 16.65 -12.67
N GLN A 62 -6.00 16.30 -13.46
CA GLN A 62 -6.71 17.24 -14.31
C GLN A 62 -7.56 18.24 -13.50
N HIS A 63 -8.29 17.76 -12.49
CA HIS A 63 -9.22 18.59 -11.71
C HIS A 63 -8.48 19.52 -10.75
N PHE A 64 -7.41 19.03 -10.10
CA PHE A 64 -6.65 19.78 -9.10
C PHE A 64 -5.38 20.43 -9.65
N GLN A 65 -5.08 20.26 -10.95
CA GLN A 65 -3.90 20.82 -11.63
C GLN A 65 -2.59 20.44 -10.93
N LEU A 66 -2.44 19.15 -10.65
CA LEU A 66 -1.27 18.59 -9.96
C LEU A 66 -0.30 17.97 -10.95
N PRO A 67 1.01 17.95 -10.67
CA PRO A 67 1.95 17.18 -11.48
C PRO A 67 1.69 15.68 -11.34
N PHE A 68 1.87 14.95 -12.44
CA PHE A 68 1.79 13.50 -12.51
C PHE A 68 3.08 12.91 -13.06
N LEU A 69 3.49 11.76 -12.54
CA LEU A 69 4.61 11.00 -13.07
C LEU A 69 4.34 9.50 -12.92
N MET A 70 4.66 8.74 -13.98
CA MET A 70 4.81 7.28 -13.88
C MET A 70 6.23 6.95 -13.42
N ALA A 71 6.36 6.17 -12.35
CA ALA A 71 7.66 5.84 -11.76
C ALA A 71 8.56 5.09 -12.75
N SER A 72 7.97 4.29 -13.66
CA SER A 72 8.67 3.61 -14.76
C SER A 72 9.44 4.53 -15.71
N ASN A 73 9.11 5.81 -15.77
CA ASN A 73 9.79 6.78 -16.63
C ASN A 73 10.93 7.52 -15.90
N PHE A 74 11.25 7.15 -14.66
CA PHE A 74 12.19 7.88 -13.83
C PHE A 74 13.28 6.96 -13.28
N GLN A 75 14.52 7.44 -13.28
CA GLN A 75 15.63 6.76 -12.61
C GLN A 75 15.64 7.16 -11.13
N ILE A 76 15.34 6.21 -10.26
CA ILE A 76 15.26 6.44 -8.82
C ILE A 76 16.67 6.61 -8.24
N ASP A 77 16.91 7.72 -7.56
CA ASP A 77 18.15 8.01 -6.84
C ASP A 77 18.19 7.24 -5.51
N PRO A 78 19.16 6.34 -5.28
CA PRO A 78 19.29 5.63 -4.01
C PRO A 78 19.42 6.56 -2.79
N ASN A 79 20.00 7.76 -2.96
CA ASN A 79 20.11 8.73 -1.87
C ASN A 79 18.75 9.31 -1.47
N ALA A 80 17.81 9.41 -2.42
CA ALA A 80 16.45 9.83 -2.12
C ALA A 80 15.70 8.76 -1.33
N VAL A 81 15.87 7.49 -1.72
CA VAL A 81 15.26 6.35 -1.02
C VAL A 81 15.73 6.28 0.44
N ALA A 82 17.03 6.50 0.68
CA ALA A 82 17.61 6.51 2.03
C ALA A 82 17.15 7.70 2.92
N CYS A 83 16.40 8.67 2.38
CA CYS A 83 15.90 9.80 3.16
C CYS A 83 14.70 9.46 4.04
N LEU A 84 14.03 8.33 3.82
CA LEU A 84 12.85 7.92 4.58
C LEU A 84 12.99 6.47 5.05
N PRO A 85 12.45 6.12 6.24
CA PRO A 85 12.43 4.75 6.72
C PRO A 85 11.66 3.81 5.78
N GLU A 86 12.14 2.58 5.62
CA GLU A 86 11.53 1.57 4.74
C GLU A 86 10.05 1.36 5.08
N GLU A 87 9.73 1.18 6.36
CA GLU A 87 8.37 0.94 6.84
C GLU A 87 7.42 2.07 6.44
N PHE A 88 7.90 3.32 6.51
CA PHE A 88 7.12 4.50 6.12
C PHE A 88 6.84 4.55 4.61
N LEU A 89 7.80 4.12 3.79
CA LEU A 89 7.63 4.05 2.34
C LEU A 89 6.53 3.05 1.96
N PHE A 90 6.58 1.86 2.57
CA PHE A 90 5.60 0.80 2.32
C PHE A 90 4.21 1.16 2.87
N GLU A 91 4.13 1.66 4.10
CA GLU A 91 2.86 2.02 4.75
C GLU A 91 2.06 3.04 3.93
N HIS A 92 2.74 4.03 3.35
CA HIS A 92 2.09 5.10 2.60
C HIS A 92 2.25 5.01 1.08
N ARG A 93 2.84 3.92 0.58
CA ARG A 93 3.14 3.69 -0.85
C ARG A 93 3.83 4.91 -1.49
N MET A 94 4.74 5.53 -0.75
CA MET A 94 5.49 6.70 -1.19
C MET A 94 6.83 6.26 -1.75
N LEU A 95 7.17 6.74 -2.94
CA LEU A 95 8.42 6.42 -3.61
C LEU A 95 9.27 7.68 -3.76
N PRO A 96 10.35 7.83 -2.97
CA PRO A 96 11.32 8.89 -3.17
C PRO A 96 11.99 8.73 -4.54
N LEU A 97 12.02 9.81 -5.31
CA LEU A 97 12.52 9.78 -6.69
C LEU A 97 13.93 10.35 -6.77
N HIS A 98 14.14 11.55 -6.23
CA HIS A 98 15.43 12.25 -6.29
C HIS A 98 15.52 13.38 -5.25
N VAL A 99 16.75 13.80 -4.95
CA VAL A 99 17.05 14.96 -4.09
C VAL A 99 17.69 16.09 -4.90
N LEU A 100 17.10 17.29 -4.86
CA LEU A 100 17.69 18.53 -5.37
C LEU A 100 17.98 19.49 -4.21
N GLY A 101 19.24 19.56 -3.79
CA GLY A 101 19.65 20.38 -2.64
C GLY A 101 18.92 19.94 -1.36
N THR A 102 18.03 20.78 -0.85
CA THR A 102 17.21 20.51 0.34
C THR A 102 15.81 19.98 0.01
N THR A 103 15.51 19.70 -1.26
CA THR A 103 14.18 19.26 -1.70
C THR A 103 14.21 17.79 -2.07
N LEU A 104 13.34 17.00 -1.45
CA LEU A 104 13.09 15.60 -1.77
C LEU A 104 11.84 15.50 -2.66
N THR A 105 12.01 15.01 -3.88
CA THR A 105 10.88 14.73 -4.80
C THR A 105 10.34 13.34 -4.47
N VAL A 106 9.03 13.22 -4.24
CA VAL A 106 8.38 11.96 -3.85
C VAL A 106 7.16 11.72 -4.74
N SER A 107 7.08 10.55 -5.37
CA SER A 107 5.86 10.03 -5.97
C SER A 107 4.96 9.49 -4.86
N MET A 108 3.68 9.83 -4.88
CA MET A 108 2.73 9.42 -3.85
C MET A 108 1.34 9.13 -4.43
N PRO A 109 0.49 8.37 -3.71
CA PRO A 109 -0.91 8.17 -4.10
C PRO A 109 -1.68 9.49 -4.21
N VAL A 110 -2.85 9.43 -4.86
CA VAL A 110 -3.68 10.61 -5.16
C VAL A 110 -4.07 11.43 -3.93
N LEU A 111 -4.31 10.76 -2.80
CA LEU A 111 -4.76 11.40 -1.57
C LEU A 111 -3.85 10.95 -0.42
N VAL A 112 -3.08 11.90 0.10
CA VAL A 112 -2.21 11.70 1.26
C VAL A 112 -2.55 12.79 2.29
N THR A 113 -2.65 12.40 3.55
CA THR A 113 -3.02 13.35 4.60
C THR A 113 -1.89 14.34 4.87
N HIS A 114 -2.24 15.55 5.31
CA HIS A 114 -1.25 16.55 5.70
C HIS A 114 -0.30 16.04 6.79
N LYS A 115 -0.79 15.22 7.73
CA LYS A 115 0.03 14.63 8.79
C LYS A 115 1.16 13.76 8.21
N VAL A 116 0.84 12.90 7.25
CA VAL A 116 1.82 12.03 6.57
C VAL A 116 2.85 12.86 5.80
N LEU A 117 2.43 13.93 5.13
CA LEU A 117 3.36 14.84 4.45
C LEU A 117 4.26 15.62 5.41
N GLN A 118 3.77 15.97 6.60
CA GLN A 118 4.59 16.61 7.64
C GLN A 118 5.59 15.62 8.23
N GLU A 119 5.16 14.40 8.50
CA GLU A 119 6.01 13.33 9.01
C GLU A 119 7.14 12.99 8.04
N ALA A 120 6.84 12.84 6.74
CA ALA A 120 7.86 12.66 5.72
C ALA A 120 8.89 13.82 5.68
N GLN A 121 8.46 15.08 5.87
CA GLN A 121 9.39 16.22 5.95
C GLN A 121 10.28 16.14 7.19
N GLN A 122 9.72 15.75 8.33
CA GLN A 122 10.46 15.61 9.59
C GLN A 122 11.49 14.48 9.51
N LEU A 123 11.06 13.30 9.04
CA LEU A 123 11.92 12.12 8.90
C LEU A 123 13.07 12.39 7.93
N SER A 124 12.79 13.02 6.78
CA SER A 124 13.81 13.31 5.78
C SER A 124 14.68 14.53 6.07
N SER A 125 14.26 15.40 7.01
CA SER A 125 14.85 16.73 7.22
C SER A 125 14.98 17.54 5.92
N LYS A 126 14.03 17.36 4.99
CA LYS A 126 14.00 18.00 3.66
C LYS A 126 12.63 18.62 3.37
N ASN A 127 12.63 19.62 2.50
CA ASN A 127 11.40 20.10 1.89
C ASN A 127 10.85 19.02 0.97
N LEU A 128 9.56 18.70 1.05
CA LEU A 128 8.96 17.75 0.12
C LEU A 128 8.44 18.45 -1.13
N PHE A 129 8.74 17.85 -2.28
CA PHE A 129 8.09 18.10 -3.55
C PHE A 129 7.28 16.86 -3.98
N PRO A 130 6.06 16.71 -3.45
CA PRO A 130 5.17 15.60 -3.81
C PRO A 130 4.63 15.72 -5.25
N ILE A 131 4.59 14.58 -5.93
CA ILE A 131 4.04 14.39 -7.27
C ILE A 131 3.03 13.24 -7.20
N VAL A 132 1.90 13.37 -7.91
CA VAL A 132 0.92 12.27 -7.99
C VAL A 132 1.52 11.15 -8.84
N GLY A 133 1.51 9.93 -8.30
CA GLY A 133 1.83 8.71 -9.02
C GLY A 133 0.82 7.62 -8.71
N LEU A 134 1.06 6.43 -9.27
CA LEU A 134 0.25 5.26 -8.98
C LEU A 134 0.84 4.56 -7.76
N GLY A 135 0.02 4.37 -6.71
CA GLY A 135 0.43 3.68 -5.49
C GLY A 135 0.83 2.23 -5.75
N SER A 136 0.17 1.54 -6.69
CA SER A 136 0.57 0.19 -7.11
C SER A 136 1.94 0.15 -7.80
N GLU A 137 2.24 1.15 -8.64
CA GLU A 137 3.53 1.28 -9.31
C GLU A 137 4.63 1.64 -8.30
N ASN A 138 4.37 2.60 -7.42
CA ASN A 138 5.26 2.94 -6.32
C ASN A 138 5.61 1.70 -5.50
N LEU A 139 4.60 0.94 -5.07
CA LEU A 139 4.78 -0.27 -4.28
C LEU A 139 5.58 -1.33 -5.02
N ARG A 140 5.35 -1.51 -6.33
CA ARG A 140 6.17 -2.40 -7.17
C ARG A 140 7.65 -2.01 -7.10
N PHE A 141 7.97 -0.73 -7.33
CA PHE A 141 9.35 -0.25 -7.24
C PHE A 141 9.94 -0.40 -5.84
N LEU A 142 9.16 -0.17 -4.79
CA LEU A 142 9.61 -0.42 -3.42
C LEU A 142 10.00 -1.89 -3.20
N TYR A 143 9.21 -2.85 -3.69
CA TYR A 143 9.59 -4.27 -3.63
C TYR A 143 10.83 -4.62 -4.48
N GLU A 144 11.10 -3.88 -5.56
CA GLU A 144 12.33 -4.03 -6.35
C GLU A 144 13.55 -3.46 -5.59
N LEU A 145 13.38 -2.35 -4.88
CA LEU A 145 14.42 -1.69 -4.07
C LEU A 145 14.70 -2.39 -2.73
N PHE A 146 13.68 -3.00 -2.14
CA PHE A 146 13.73 -3.71 -0.85
C PHE A 146 13.24 -5.17 -1.01
N PRO A 147 14.03 -6.06 -1.65
CA PRO A 147 13.58 -7.43 -1.92
C PRO A 147 13.29 -8.27 -0.68
N SER A 148 13.86 -7.89 0.47
CA SER A 148 13.68 -8.57 1.76
C SER A 148 12.40 -8.14 2.50
N HIS A 149 11.71 -7.09 2.03
CA HIS A 149 10.49 -6.62 2.68
C HIS A 149 9.37 -7.67 2.58
N PRO A 150 8.66 -7.98 3.68
CA PRO A 150 7.55 -8.93 3.65
C PRO A 150 6.47 -8.47 2.66
N ARG A 151 5.98 -9.38 1.81
CA ARG A 151 4.84 -9.05 0.94
C ARG A 151 3.53 -9.23 1.69
N ASP A 152 2.55 -8.37 1.45
CA ASP A 152 1.21 -8.46 2.08
C ASP A 152 0.53 -9.83 1.89
N GLY A 153 0.86 -10.54 0.82
CA GLY A 153 0.40 -11.91 0.58
C GLY A 153 1.06 -12.95 1.50
N ASP A 154 2.32 -12.74 1.85
CA ASP A 154 3.10 -13.62 2.71
C ASP A 154 2.66 -13.46 4.16
N ASP A 155 2.37 -12.22 4.61
CA ASP A 155 1.92 -11.95 5.97
C ASP A 155 0.48 -12.46 6.20
N ARG A 156 -0.42 -12.33 5.21
CA ARG A 156 -1.75 -12.97 5.23
C ARG A 156 -1.64 -14.49 5.32
N ARG A 157 -0.77 -15.10 4.50
CA ARG A 157 -0.56 -16.55 4.49
C ARG A 157 0.08 -17.04 5.80
N ARG A 158 1.01 -16.28 6.37
CA ARG A 158 1.66 -16.54 7.68
C ARG A 158 0.66 -16.44 8.84
N LYS A 159 -0.13 -15.36 8.92
CA LYS A 159 -1.21 -15.20 9.90
C LYS A 159 -2.30 -16.27 9.77
N GLN A 160 -2.58 -16.74 8.56
CA GLN A 160 -3.55 -17.81 8.32
C GLN A 160 -3.00 -19.18 8.72
N LEU A 161 -1.70 -19.42 8.57
CA LEU A 161 -1.00 -20.61 9.07
C LEU A 161 -0.90 -20.61 10.60
N GLU A 162 -0.60 -19.46 11.22
CA GLU A 162 -0.58 -19.30 12.68
C GLU A 162 -1.97 -19.51 13.31
N LYS A 163 -3.03 -18.98 12.68
CA LYS A 163 -4.42 -19.26 13.08
C LYS A 163 -4.83 -20.72 12.92
N ARG A 164 -4.19 -21.48 12.02
CA ARG A 164 -4.38 -22.94 11.90
C ARG A 164 -3.58 -23.72 12.94
N GLY A 165 -2.47 -23.17 13.44
CA GLY A 165 -1.63 -23.78 14.47
C GLY A 165 -2.15 -23.61 15.91
N THR A 166 -3.09 -22.69 16.16
CA THR A 166 -3.69 -22.47 17.49
C THR A 166 -4.97 -23.29 17.75
N GLY A 167 -5.41 -24.10 16.79
CA GLY A 167 -6.50 -25.06 16.95
C GLY A 167 -5.98 -26.40 17.46
N GLN A 168 -6.08 -26.62 18.79
CA GLN A 168 -5.91 -27.89 19.49
C GLN A 168 -4.65 -28.70 19.13
N SER A 169 -3.52 -28.35 19.76
CA SER A 169 -2.54 -29.36 20.18
C SER A 169 -3.11 -30.11 21.39
N GLY A 170 -4.02 -31.03 21.11
CA GLY A 170 -4.48 -32.05 22.04
C GLY A 170 -4.15 -33.40 21.44
N ASP A 171 -2.96 -33.90 21.79
CA ASP A 171 -2.40 -35.23 21.53
C ASP A 171 -2.05 -35.61 20.08
N SER A 172 -0.90 -36.29 19.98
CA SER A 172 -0.50 -37.17 18.88
C SER A 172 0.08 -36.57 17.60
N TRP A 173 1.07 -35.70 17.71
CA TRP A 173 2.09 -35.59 16.64
C TRP A 173 3.24 -36.60 16.83
N GLU A 174 3.59 -36.95 18.07
CA GLU A 174 4.65 -37.94 18.36
C GLU A 174 4.16 -39.39 18.20
N SER A 175 2.87 -39.67 18.42
CA SER A 175 2.37 -41.07 18.35
C SER A 175 2.12 -41.60 16.93
N ILE A 176 2.06 -40.74 15.91
CA ILE A 176 1.85 -41.19 14.53
C ILE A 176 3.14 -41.79 13.95
N PHE A 177 4.30 -41.29 14.36
CA PHE A 177 5.59 -41.85 13.97
C PHE A 177 5.93 -43.13 14.75
N ASP A 178 5.49 -43.25 16.01
CA ASP A 178 5.64 -44.50 16.78
C ASP A 178 4.80 -45.67 16.24
N VAL A 179 3.62 -45.40 15.65
CA VAL A 179 2.78 -46.45 15.06
C VAL A 179 3.39 -46.98 13.76
N GLY A 180 3.98 -46.12 12.93
CA GLY A 180 4.63 -46.53 11.68
C GLY A 180 5.85 -47.43 11.91
N ASP A 181 6.67 -47.13 12.92
CA ASP A 181 7.86 -47.94 13.23
C ASP A 181 7.49 -49.32 13.83
N GLN A 182 6.37 -49.43 14.56
CA GLN A 182 5.91 -50.73 15.07
C GLN A 182 5.32 -51.65 14.00
N GLU A 183 4.77 -51.11 12.92
CA GLU A 183 4.22 -51.91 11.81
C GLU A 183 5.33 -52.48 10.90
N VAL A 184 6.44 -51.77 10.71
CA VAL A 184 7.60 -52.28 9.94
C VAL A 184 8.30 -53.44 10.65
N LEU A 185 8.32 -53.45 11.99
CA LEU A 185 8.93 -54.55 12.77
C LEU A 185 8.10 -55.84 12.74
N LYS A 186 6.77 -55.74 12.67
CA LYS A 186 5.89 -56.93 12.57
C LYS A 186 5.98 -57.62 11.21
N ASP A 187 6.19 -56.86 10.14
CA ASP A 187 6.36 -57.42 8.78
C ASP A 187 7.75 -58.02 8.53
N LEU A 188 8.72 -57.77 9.42
CA LEU A 188 10.09 -58.32 9.34
C LEU A 188 10.34 -59.52 10.29
N GLY A 189 9.36 -59.91 11.11
CA GLY A 189 9.44 -61.14 11.92
C GLY A 189 10.57 -61.17 12.96
N LEU A 190 10.87 -60.03 13.60
CA LEU A 190 11.76 -59.92 14.77
C LEU A 190 10.99 -59.52 16.03
#